data_AF-A0A4Q6BX91-F1
#
_entry.id   AF-A0A4Q6BX91-F1
#
_cell.length_a   1.000
_cell.length_b   1.000
_cell.length_c   1.000
_cell.angle_alpha   90.00
_cell.angle_beta   90.00
_cell.angle_gamma   90.00
#
_symmetry.space_group_name_H-M   'P 1'
#
loop_
_entity.id
_entity.type
_entity.pdbx_description
1 polymer ?
#
loop_
_entity_poly.entity_id
_entity_poly.type
_entity_poly.pdbx_seq_one_letter_code
_entity_poly.pdbx_strand_id
1 'polypeptide(L)'
;MKTSLIALVCVGLTLVTLTGCAQPDGNSRLREKAEIEAESDQGQLDQKATEMENRLARQQRFFQGVAGTFIGQWKSEDSKVFEVRFVITPSLPAYTGDRIRSMDEITYDLTNLTLSIEESTTWRLKKGDDFSTGCNYALLKPRTDSGFIQASDQECPVTFVLSVGAASASKSGSVSELRENVSRKLLDGEIEQINDFKVEMRSIHRPGVETFNVRRTGF
;
A
#
# COMPACT_ATOMS: atom_id res chain seq x y z
N MET A 1 -93.96 -35.79 -12.87
CA MET A 1 -93.11 -35.66 -11.67
C MET A 1 -92.64 -37.05 -11.27
N LYS A 2 -91.43 -37.43 -11.68
CA LYS A 2 -90.58 -38.55 -11.22
C LYS A 2 -89.52 -38.77 -12.32
N THR A 3 -88.31 -39.16 -11.90
CA THR A 3 -86.98 -39.09 -12.56
C THR A 3 -86.32 -37.72 -12.32
N SER A 4 -85.10 -37.58 -11.81
CA SER A 4 -83.95 -38.50 -11.81
C SER A 4 -83.21 -38.51 -10.48
N LEU A 5 -83.14 -39.71 -9.91
CA LEU A 5 -82.34 -40.13 -8.79
C LEU A 5 -81.07 -40.82 -9.34
N ILE A 6 -80.15 -40.07 -9.97
CA ILE A 6 -78.92 -40.66 -10.56
C ILE A 6 -77.63 -39.84 -10.31
N ALA A 7 -77.69 -38.58 -9.87
CA ALA A 7 -76.48 -37.74 -9.79
C ALA A 7 -75.90 -37.56 -8.37
N LEU A 8 -76.08 -38.53 -7.45
CA LEU A 8 -75.66 -38.37 -6.04
C LEU A 8 -74.49 -39.29 -5.60
N VAL A 9 -73.79 -39.95 -6.53
CA VAL A 9 -72.75 -40.95 -6.19
C VAL A 9 -71.35 -40.62 -6.72
N CYS A 10 -71.15 -39.64 -7.62
CA CYS A 10 -69.84 -39.43 -8.25
C CYS A 10 -69.06 -38.16 -7.85
N VAL A 11 -69.50 -37.37 -6.87
CA VAL A 11 -68.77 -36.15 -6.45
C VAL A 11 -68.20 -36.25 -5.01
N GLY A 12 -68.33 -37.42 -4.38
CA GLY A 12 -67.90 -37.65 -2.99
C GLY A 12 -66.55 -38.39 -2.81
N LEU A 13 -65.69 -38.48 -3.83
CA LEU A 13 -64.48 -39.34 -3.75
C LEU A 13 -63.22 -38.74 -4.40
N THR A 14 -63.01 -37.43 -4.32
CA THR A 14 -61.76 -36.79 -4.79
C THR A 14 -61.36 -35.60 -3.92
N LEU A 15 -61.35 -35.77 -2.59
CA LEU A 15 -60.76 -34.77 -1.69
C LEU A 15 -60.04 -35.40 -0.48
N VAL A 16 -59.44 -36.59 -0.67
CA VAL A 16 -58.61 -37.25 0.36
C VAL A 16 -57.32 -37.77 -0.25
N THR A 17 -56.50 -36.90 -0.83
CA THR A 17 -55.08 -37.18 -1.09
C THR A 17 -54.34 -35.86 -1.28
N LEU A 18 -54.07 -35.15 -0.19
CA LEU A 18 -52.99 -34.13 -0.10
C LEU A 18 -52.74 -33.74 1.37
N THR A 19 -52.76 -34.72 2.29
CA THR A 19 -52.06 -34.58 3.56
C THR A 19 -50.61 -35.00 3.33
N GLY A 20 -49.86 -34.13 2.65
CA GLY A 20 -48.40 -34.17 2.74
C GLY A 20 -48.04 -33.84 4.18
N CYS A 21 -47.36 -34.76 4.86
CA CYS A 21 -46.79 -34.56 6.18
C CYS A 21 -45.82 -33.36 6.12
N ALA A 22 -46.30 -32.16 6.47
CA ALA A 22 -45.43 -31.07 6.86
C ALA A 22 -44.82 -31.45 8.21
N GLN A 23 -43.70 -32.17 8.18
CA GLN A 23 -42.82 -32.27 9.34
C GLN A 23 -42.25 -30.88 9.61
N PRO A 24 -42.44 -30.30 10.81
CA PRO A 24 -41.91 -29.00 11.18
C PRO A 24 -40.37 -28.99 11.36
N ASP A 25 -39.70 -30.13 11.23
CA ASP A 25 -38.29 -30.33 11.57
C ASP A 25 -37.28 -30.06 10.43
N GLY A 26 -37.77 -29.78 9.22
CA GLY A 26 -36.90 -29.44 8.08
C GLY A 26 -36.39 -27.99 8.11
N ASN A 27 -37.18 -27.08 8.68
CA ASN A 27 -36.87 -25.66 8.68
C ASN A 27 -35.83 -25.29 9.75
N SER A 28 -35.79 -26.03 10.87
CA SER A 28 -34.78 -25.84 11.92
C SER A 28 -33.38 -26.24 11.44
N ARG A 29 -33.24 -27.38 10.75
CA ARG A 29 -31.95 -27.82 10.18
C ARG A 29 -31.47 -26.92 9.04
N LEU A 30 -32.36 -26.40 8.21
CA LEU A 30 -32.01 -25.45 7.15
C LEU A 30 -31.59 -24.09 7.73
N ARG A 31 -32.25 -23.65 8.81
CA ARG A 31 -31.90 -22.41 9.51
C ARG A 31 -30.60 -22.53 10.29
N GLU A 32 -30.37 -23.65 10.98
CA GLU A 32 -29.11 -23.95 11.67
C GLU A 32 -27.95 -24.03 10.67
N LYS A 33 -28.16 -24.67 9.51
CA LYS A 33 -27.15 -24.71 8.45
C LYS A 33 -26.88 -23.33 7.86
N ALA A 34 -27.91 -22.50 7.66
CA ALA A 34 -27.76 -21.13 7.20
C ALA A 34 -27.08 -20.21 8.23
N GLU A 35 -27.35 -20.41 9.53
CA GLU A 35 -26.65 -19.69 10.62
C GLU A 35 -25.18 -20.11 10.69
N ILE A 36 -24.85 -21.41 10.55
CA ILE A 36 -23.46 -21.90 10.50
C ILE A 36 -22.72 -21.40 9.25
N GLU A 37 -23.36 -21.43 8.08
CA GLU A 37 -22.78 -20.89 6.84
C GLU A 37 -22.57 -19.37 6.95
N ALA A 38 -23.52 -18.63 7.53
CA ALA A 38 -23.38 -17.19 7.77
C ALA A 38 -22.29 -16.84 8.79
N GLU A 39 -22.18 -17.58 9.90
CA GLU A 39 -21.11 -17.40 10.89
C GLU A 39 -19.72 -17.75 10.33
N SER A 40 -19.64 -18.81 9.51
CA SER A 40 -18.41 -19.18 8.80
C SER A 40 -17.97 -18.11 7.81
N ASP A 41 -18.91 -17.59 7.01
CA ASP A 41 -18.63 -16.54 6.03
C ASP A 41 -18.23 -15.23 6.71
N GLN A 42 -18.90 -14.89 7.81
CA GLN A 42 -18.57 -13.68 8.58
C GLN A 42 -17.20 -13.79 9.26
N GLY A 43 -16.86 -14.96 9.83
CA GLY A 43 -15.54 -15.20 10.39
C GLY A 43 -14.41 -15.12 9.37
N GLN A 44 -14.64 -15.58 8.12
CA GLN A 44 -13.65 -15.45 7.04
C GLN A 44 -13.47 -14.00 6.58
N LEU A 45 -14.56 -13.22 6.52
CA LEU A 45 -14.51 -11.81 6.16
C LEU A 45 -13.76 -10.99 7.20
N ASP A 46 -13.99 -11.25 8.49
CA ASP A 46 -13.32 -10.56 9.59
C ASP A 46 -11.82 -10.88 9.64
N GLN A 47 -11.45 -12.15 9.41
CA GLN A 47 -10.05 -12.55 9.27
C GLN A 47 -9.37 -11.83 8.11
N LYS A 48 -10.02 -11.80 6.94
CA LYS A 48 -9.50 -11.12 5.76
C LYS A 48 -9.35 -9.62 5.97
N ALA A 49 -10.32 -8.97 6.61
CA ALA A 49 -10.24 -7.56 6.97
C ALA A 49 -9.04 -7.29 7.89
N THR A 50 -8.85 -8.14 8.91
CA THR A 50 -7.73 -8.05 9.85
C THR A 50 -6.38 -8.21 9.15
N GLU A 51 -6.24 -9.18 8.25
CA GLU A 51 -5.01 -9.36 7.46
C GLU A 51 -4.69 -8.16 6.58
N MET A 52 -5.71 -7.59 5.92
CA MET A 52 -5.54 -6.40 5.08
C MET A 52 -5.19 -5.16 5.90
N GLU A 53 -5.79 -4.98 7.07
CA GLU A 53 -5.48 -3.89 8.00
C GLU A 53 -4.03 -4.00 8.48
N ASN A 54 -3.60 -5.20 8.90
CA ASN A 54 -2.21 -5.46 9.28
C ASN A 54 -1.24 -5.19 8.14
N ARG A 55 -1.58 -5.60 6.91
CA ARG A 55 -0.79 -5.29 5.72
C ARG A 55 -0.68 -3.78 5.48
N LEU A 56 -1.79 -3.05 5.59
CA LEU A 56 -1.82 -1.60 5.43
C LEU A 56 -0.98 -0.91 6.50
N ALA A 57 -1.11 -1.31 7.76
CA ALA A 57 -0.30 -0.79 8.86
C ALA A 57 1.20 -1.01 8.62
N ARG A 58 1.61 -2.21 8.18
CA ARG A 58 3.01 -2.49 7.82
C ARG A 58 3.50 -1.58 6.68
N GLN A 59 2.69 -1.41 5.63
CA GLN A 59 3.06 -0.51 4.53
C GLN A 59 3.15 0.94 5.00
N GLN A 60 2.19 1.43 5.78
CA GLN A 60 2.22 2.79 6.33
C GLN A 60 3.50 3.06 7.12
N ARG A 61 3.98 2.11 7.94
CA ARG A 61 5.26 2.27 8.65
C ARG A 61 6.44 2.53 7.72
N PHE A 62 6.53 1.78 6.62
CA PHE A 62 7.58 2.04 5.62
C PHE A 62 7.45 3.46 5.05
N PHE A 63 6.25 3.87 4.65
CA PHE A 63 6.01 5.17 4.03
C PHE A 63 6.31 6.32 4.99
N GLN A 64 5.91 6.20 6.26
CA GLN A 64 6.22 7.19 7.29
C GLN A 64 7.73 7.22 7.60
N GLY A 65 8.39 6.05 7.67
CA GLY A 65 9.81 6.00 7.99
C GLY A 65 10.72 6.55 6.89
N VAL A 66 10.27 6.56 5.64
CA VAL A 66 10.99 7.20 4.52
C VAL A 66 10.60 8.66 4.31
N ALA A 67 9.51 9.14 4.91
CA ALA A 67 9.03 10.51 4.78
C ALA A 67 9.96 11.50 5.50
N GLY A 68 10.26 12.63 4.88
CA GLY A 68 11.11 13.66 5.47
C GLY A 68 11.88 14.49 4.45
N THR A 69 12.69 15.42 4.95
CA THR A 69 13.63 16.19 4.12
C THR A 69 15.01 15.58 4.18
N PHE A 70 15.63 15.37 3.03
CA PHE A 70 16.98 14.81 2.90
C PHE A 70 17.85 15.76 2.08
N ILE A 71 19.06 16.03 2.54
CA ILE A 71 20.03 16.88 1.86
C ILE A 71 21.33 16.11 1.65
N GLY A 72 21.92 16.24 0.47
CA GLY A 72 23.25 15.73 0.18
C GLY A 72 23.96 16.59 -0.83
N GLN A 73 25.18 16.16 -1.18
CA GLN A 73 25.99 16.85 -2.17
C GLN A 73 26.23 15.92 -3.35
N TRP A 74 25.93 16.42 -4.54
CA TRP A 74 26.25 15.78 -5.79
C TRP A 74 27.41 16.53 -6.45
N LYS A 75 28.44 15.80 -6.89
CA LYS A 75 29.58 16.36 -7.60
C LYS A 75 29.50 15.92 -9.06
N SER A 76 29.36 16.89 -9.97
CA SER A 76 29.38 16.60 -11.40
C SER A 76 30.80 16.27 -11.89
N GLU A 77 30.89 15.72 -13.09
CA GLU A 77 32.17 15.44 -13.78
C GLU A 77 33.08 16.69 -13.86
N ASP A 78 32.50 17.86 -14.08
CA ASP A 78 33.21 19.16 -14.13
C ASP A 78 33.67 19.65 -12.75
N SER A 79 33.60 18.80 -11.72
CA SER A 79 33.95 19.09 -10.33
C SER A 79 33.14 20.20 -9.67
N LYS A 80 32.00 20.58 -10.25
CA LYS A 80 31.02 21.45 -9.58
C LYS A 80 30.27 20.64 -8.53
N VAL A 81 30.05 21.24 -7.38
CA VAL A 81 29.30 20.64 -6.27
C VAL A 81 27.94 21.31 -6.19
N PHE A 82 26.91 20.48 -6.16
CA PHE A 82 25.51 20.88 -6.06
C PHE A 82 24.95 20.33 -4.75
N GLU A 83 24.12 21.12 -4.09
CA GLU A 83 23.31 20.66 -2.97
C GLU A 83 22.01 20.11 -3.53
N VAL A 84 21.72 18.84 -3.24
CA VAL A 84 20.50 18.17 -3.68
C VAL A 84 19.63 17.93 -2.46
N ARG A 85 18.40 18.42 -2.52
CA ARG A 85 17.39 18.28 -1.48
C ARG A 85 16.20 17.49 -2.01
N PHE A 86 15.78 16.49 -1.26
CA PHE A 86 14.55 15.72 -1.49
C PHE A 86 13.59 15.97 -0.34
N VAL A 87 12.33 16.29 -0.63
CA VAL A 87 11.22 16.30 0.33
C VAL A 87 10.30 15.15 -0.04
N ILE A 88 10.24 14.14 0.82
CA ILE A 88 9.47 12.91 0.60
C ILE A 88 8.22 12.95 1.49
N THR A 89 7.03 12.88 0.86
CA THR A 89 5.74 13.01 1.55
C THR A 89 4.80 11.85 1.17
N PRO A 90 4.23 11.12 2.14
CA PRO A 90 3.18 10.13 1.88
C PRO A 90 1.87 10.80 1.44
N SER A 91 1.14 10.14 0.52
CA SER A 91 -0.17 10.61 0.07
C SER A 91 -1.25 10.54 1.16
N LEU A 92 -1.08 9.62 2.11
CA LEU A 92 -2.02 9.36 3.20
C LEU A 92 -1.29 9.44 4.55
N PRO A 93 -1.88 10.09 5.56
CA PRO A 93 -1.35 10.04 6.93
C PRO A 93 -1.48 8.61 7.50
N ALA A 94 -0.71 8.31 8.55
CA ALA A 94 -0.90 7.07 9.29
C ALA A 94 -2.31 7.04 9.90
N TYR A 95 -2.99 5.89 9.81
CA TYR A 95 -4.29 5.71 10.45
C TYR A 95 -4.12 5.58 11.96
N THR A 96 -4.87 6.36 12.73
CA THR A 96 -4.78 6.42 14.21
C THR A 96 -6.06 5.98 14.93
N GLY A 97 -7.03 5.41 14.21
CA GLY A 97 -8.29 4.97 14.80
C GLY A 97 -8.23 3.57 15.40
N ASP A 98 -9.00 3.33 16.45
CA ASP A 98 -9.06 2.04 17.16
C ASP A 98 -10.14 1.09 16.61
N ARG A 99 -10.86 1.47 15.54
CA ARG A 99 -11.91 0.62 14.95
C ARG A 99 -11.36 -0.22 13.80
N ILE A 100 -11.95 -1.40 13.61
CA ILE A 100 -11.77 -2.18 12.38
C ILE A 100 -12.48 -1.42 11.25
N ARG A 101 -11.76 -1.20 10.15
CA ARG A 101 -12.28 -0.54 8.96
C ARG A 101 -12.98 -1.52 8.04
N SER A 102 -13.89 -1.01 7.22
CA SER A 102 -14.50 -1.84 6.19
C SER A 102 -13.43 -2.26 5.17
N MET A 103 -13.64 -3.40 4.52
CA MET A 103 -12.73 -3.88 3.48
C MET A 103 -12.54 -2.85 2.35
N ASP A 104 -13.58 -2.07 2.03
CA ASP A 104 -13.54 -1.05 0.99
C ASP A 104 -12.64 0.13 1.39
N GLU A 105 -12.69 0.57 2.65
CA GLU A 105 -11.80 1.61 3.19
C GLU A 105 -10.33 1.16 3.11
N ILE A 106 -10.05 -0.07 3.53
CA ILE A 106 -8.69 -0.64 3.54
C ILE A 106 -8.17 -0.80 2.11
N THR A 107 -9.03 -1.26 1.20
CA THR A 107 -8.68 -1.45 -0.23
C THR A 107 -8.38 -0.11 -0.89
N TYR A 108 -9.19 0.91 -0.60
CA TYR A 108 -8.96 2.27 -1.08
C TYR A 108 -7.59 2.77 -0.62
N ASP A 109 -7.29 2.66 0.67
CA ASP A 109 -6.02 3.11 1.23
C ASP A 109 -4.83 2.36 0.63
N LEU A 110 -4.88 1.02 0.58
CA LEU A 110 -3.81 0.20 -0.03
C LEU A 110 -3.56 0.55 -1.50
N THR A 111 -4.60 0.96 -2.22
CA THR A 111 -4.49 1.31 -3.65
C THR A 111 -3.88 2.70 -3.85
N ASN A 112 -4.23 3.64 -2.97
CA ASN A 112 -3.86 5.06 -3.07
C ASN A 112 -2.64 5.45 -2.21
N LEU A 113 -2.10 4.52 -1.41
CA LEU A 113 -0.88 4.72 -0.65
C LEU A 113 0.30 4.88 -1.62
N THR A 114 0.75 6.11 -1.78
CA THR A 114 1.81 6.54 -2.71
C THR A 114 2.71 7.57 -2.02
N LEU A 115 3.88 7.84 -2.61
CA LEU A 115 4.77 8.92 -2.19
C LEU A 115 4.79 10.02 -3.25
N SER A 116 5.03 11.24 -2.79
CA SER A 116 5.49 12.35 -3.62
C SER A 116 6.90 12.72 -3.20
N ILE A 117 7.74 13.07 -4.18
CA ILE A 117 9.09 13.55 -3.97
C ILE A 117 9.24 14.90 -4.66
N GLU A 118 9.52 15.94 -3.89
CA GLU A 118 9.97 17.24 -4.41
C GLU A 118 11.50 17.26 -4.37
N GLU A 119 12.12 17.28 -5.53
CA GLU A 119 13.57 17.41 -5.67
C GLU A 119 13.93 18.85 -5.98
N SER A 120 14.98 19.34 -5.34
CA SER A 120 15.60 20.63 -5.68
C SER A 120 17.11 20.51 -5.66
N THR A 121 17.75 20.95 -6.73
CA THR A 121 19.18 21.03 -6.88
C THR A 121 19.59 22.50 -6.90
N THR A 122 20.37 22.91 -5.91
CA THR A 122 20.90 24.26 -5.78
C THR A 122 22.38 24.29 -6.12
N TRP A 123 22.78 25.24 -6.98
CA TRP A 123 24.19 25.63 -7.12
C TRP A 123 24.40 26.98 -6.46
N ARG A 124 25.50 27.14 -5.71
CA ARG A 124 25.90 28.44 -5.15
C ARG A 124 26.99 29.05 -6.01
N LEU A 125 26.73 30.21 -6.62
CA LEU A 125 27.77 30.96 -7.34
C LEU A 125 28.55 31.81 -6.35
N LYS A 126 29.87 31.93 -6.55
CA LYS A 126 30.76 32.76 -5.71
C LYS A 126 30.35 34.24 -5.61
N LYS A 127 29.44 34.71 -6.47
CA LYS A 127 28.97 36.10 -6.54
C LYS A 127 27.62 36.34 -5.83
N GLY A 128 27.05 35.34 -5.15
CA GLY A 128 25.80 35.49 -4.41
C GLY A 128 24.52 35.20 -5.21
N ASP A 129 24.66 34.81 -6.47
CA ASP A 129 23.53 34.33 -7.30
C ASP A 129 23.38 32.82 -7.11
N ASP A 130 22.39 32.40 -6.33
CA ASP A 130 22.01 30.99 -6.21
C ASP A 130 20.99 30.66 -7.31
N PHE A 131 21.18 29.54 -7.99
CA PHE A 131 20.18 28.99 -8.91
C PHE A 131 19.69 27.68 -8.33
N SER A 132 18.37 27.51 -8.33
CA SER A 132 17.73 26.26 -7.99
C SER A 132 16.92 25.79 -9.21
N THR A 133 17.09 24.52 -9.54
CA THR A 133 16.17 23.76 -10.38
C THR A 133 15.57 22.64 -9.55
N GLY A 134 14.51 22.02 -10.01
CA GLY A 134 13.86 20.96 -9.27
C GLY A 134 12.81 20.25 -10.09
N CYS A 135 12.41 19.07 -9.62
CA CYS A 135 11.31 18.34 -10.20
C CYS A 135 10.40 17.73 -9.13
N ASN A 136 9.11 17.60 -9.47
CA ASN A 136 8.12 16.99 -8.60
C ASN A 136 7.72 15.63 -9.18
N TYR A 137 7.93 14.58 -8.40
CA TYR A 137 7.57 13.22 -8.75
C TYR A 137 6.39 12.79 -7.88
N ALA A 138 5.22 12.60 -8.47
CA ALA A 138 4.00 12.25 -7.75
C ALA A 138 3.63 10.77 -7.93
N LEU A 139 2.74 10.27 -7.06
CA LEU A 139 2.11 8.95 -7.17
C LEU A 139 3.11 7.76 -7.22
N LEU A 140 4.26 7.92 -6.58
CA LEU A 140 5.32 6.90 -6.56
C LEU A 140 4.90 5.71 -5.69
N LYS A 141 5.15 4.50 -6.18
CA LYS A 141 4.95 3.24 -5.43
C LYS A 141 6.30 2.61 -5.10
N PRO A 142 6.79 2.76 -3.84
CA PRO A 142 8.01 2.11 -3.40
C PRO A 142 7.92 0.59 -3.49
N ARG A 143 9.06 -0.04 -3.76
CA ARG A 143 9.22 -1.47 -3.53
C ARG A 143 9.62 -1.67 -2.07
N THR A 144 8.62 -1.83 -1.20
CA THR A 144 8.81 -1.87 0.26
C THR A 144 9.48 -3.13 0.77
N ASP A 145 9.49 -4.21 -0.02
CA ASP A 145 10.20 -5.45 0.24
C ASP A 145 11.71 -5.29 0.05
N SER A 146 12.09 -4.56 -0.99
CA SER A 146 13.46 -4.41 -1.45
C SER A 146 14.05 -3.04 -1.08
N GLY A 147 13.28 -2.13 -0.48
CA GLY A 147 13.78 -0.88 0.06
C GLY A 147 14.15 0.18 -0.99
N PHE A 148 13.45 0.16 -2.13
CA PHE A 148 13.69 1.10 -3.24
C PHE A 148 12.53 2.07 -3.45
N ILE A 149 12.88 3.32 -3.77
CA ILE A 149 11.97 4.31 -4.30
C ILE A 149 12.53 4.79 -5.63
N GLN A 150 11.80 4.54 -6.72
CA GLN A 150 12.16 5.03 -8.05
C GLN A 150 11.32 6.27 -8.36
N ALA A 151 11.98 7.40 -8.58
CA ALA A 151 11.37 8.67 -8.94
C ALA A 151 11.65 8.95 -10.42
N SER A 152 10.62 8.80 -11.25
CA SER A 152 10.68 9.03 -12.68
C SER A 152 9.39 9.69 -13.13
N ASP A 153 9.51 10.73 -13.93
CA ASP A 153 8.37 11.40 -14.56
C ASP A 153 8.79 11.83 -15.99
N GLN A 154 7.83 12.00 -16.89
CA GLN A 154 8.10 12.40 -18.27
C GLN A 154 8.55 13.86 -18.39
N GLU A 155 8.14 14.70 -17.44
CA GLU A 155 8.51 16.13 -17.41
C GLU A 155 9.87 16.37 -16.76
N CYS A 156 10.41 15.37 -16.04
CA CYS A 156 11.69 15.46 -15.35
C CYS A 156 12.85 14.95 -16.23
N PRO A 157 13.91 15.74 -16.46
CA PRO A 157 15.08 15.31 -17.24
C PRO A 157 16.00 14.32 -16.49
N VAL A 158 15.68 14.05 -15.23
CA VAL A 158 16.47 13.20 -14.33
C VAL A 158 15.56 12.17 -13.68
N THR A 159 16.05 10.94 -13.58
CA THR A 159 15.44 9.84 -12.82
C THR A 159 16.32 9.55 -11.61
N PHE A 160 15.69 9.31 -10.47
CA PHE A 160 16.37 8.92 -9.24
C PHE A 160 15.95 7.54 -8.77
N VAL A 161 16.88 6.79 -8.18
CA VAL A 161 16.61 5.58 -7.40
C VAL A 161 17.19 5.79 -6.01
N LEU A 162 16.31 5.88 -5.01
CA LEU A 162 16.68 6.02 -3.61
C LEU A 162 16.64 4.63 -2.96
N SER A 163 17.73 4.27 -2.28
CA SER A 163 17.89 2.99 -1.60
C SER A 163 18.13 3.17 -0.11
N VAL A 164 17.30 2.54 0.73
CA VAL A 164 17.48 2.54 2.20
C VAL A 164 18.71 1.71 2.61
N GLY A 165 19.38 2.08 3.70
CA GLY A 165 20.44 1.26 4.31
C GLY A 165 21.77 1.16 3.55
N ALA A 166 21.80 1.48 2.26
CA ALA A 166 23.01 1.36 1.42
C ALA A 166 24.07 2.45 1.70
N ALA A 167 23.72 3.56 2.36
CA ALA A 167 24.67 4.61 2.71
C ALA A 167 25.71 4.18 3.76
N SER A 168 25.40 3.17 4.58
CA SER A 168 26.27 2.65 5.66
C SER A 168 27.02 1.37 5.31
N ALA A 169 26.88 0.86 4.07
CA ALA A 169 27.53 -0.37 3.61
C ALA A 169 29.04 -0.17 3.41
N SER A 170 29.79 -0.05 4.51
CA SER A 170 31.25 0.14 4.47
C SER A 170 32.03 -1.13 4.80
N LYS A 171 31.44 -2.17 5.41
CA LYS A 171 32.18 -3.41 5.73
C LYS A 171 31.29 -4.67 5.66
N SER A 172 31.72 -5.62 4.82
CA SER A 172 31.45 -7.07 4.83
C SER A 172 30.05 -7.66 4.57
N GLY A 173 29.00 -6.89 4.30
CA GLY A 173 27.69 -7.43 3.86
C GLY A 173 27.40 -7.13 2.38
N SER A 174 26.62 -7.99 1.70
CA SER A 174 26.11 -7.62 0.38
C SER A 174 25.16 -6.42 0.52
N VAL A 175 25.30 -5.40 -0.33
CA VAL A 175 24.48 -4.17 -0.25
C VAL A 175 22.98 -4.49 -0.34
N SER A 176 22.61 -5.57 -1.04
CA SER A 176 21.24 -6.05 -1.13
C SER A 176 20.69 -6.52 0.21
N GLU A 177 21.44 -7.36 0.94
CA GLU A 177 21.02 -7.89 2.23
C GLU A 177 20.83 -6.79 3.27
N LEU A 178 21.74 -5.81 3.31
CA LEU A 178 21.63 -4.70 4.24
C LEU A 178 20.37 -3.87 3.96
N ARG A 179 20.09 -3.59 2.69
CA ARG A 179 18.91 -2.85 2.25
C ARG A 179 17.62 -3.59 2.61
N GLU A 180 17.52 -4.88 2.27
CA GLU A 180 16.37 -5.72 2.58
C GLU A 180 16.15 -5.87 4.09
N ASN A 181 17.23 -5.96 4.87
CA ASN A 181 17.16 -5.97 6.33
C ASN A 181 16.57 -4.66 6.87
N VAL A 182 17.09 -3.51 6.43
CA VAL A 182 16.55 -2.20 6.84
C VAL A 182 15.09 -2.03 6.42
N SER A 183 14.73 -2.49 5.22
CA SER A 183 13.36 -2.44 4.72
C SER A 183 12.41 -3.27 5.59
N ARG A 184 12.80 -4.48 5.97
CA ARG A 184 12.02 -5.32 6.90
C ARG A 184 11.87 -4.66 8.26
N LYS A 185 12.95 -4.13 8.82
CA LYS A 185 12.92 -3.43 10.11
C LYS A 185 11.98 -2.23 10.13
N LEU A 186 11.86 -1.49 9.03
CA LEU A 186 10.83 -0.44 8.87
C LEU A 186 9.41 -1.03 8.89
N LEU A 187 9.16 -2.05 8.06
CA LEU A 187 7.84 -2.69 7.95
C LEU A 187 7.37 -3.28 9.30
N ASP A 188 8.31 -3.81 10.06
CA ASP A 188 8.04 -4.48 11.33
C ASP A 188 8.03 -3.49 12.50
N GLY A 189 8.42 -2.22 12.28
CA GLY A 189 8.42 -1.16 13.29
C GLY A 189 9.61 -1.20 14.25
N GLU A 190 10.64 -2.01 13.95
CA GLU A 190 11.91 -2.01 14.72
C GLU A 190 12.71 -0.72 14.51
N ILE A 191 12.53 -0.07 13.36
CA ILE A 191 13.10 1.23 13.04
C ILE A 191 11.95 2.15 12.62
N GLU A 192 11.87 3.31 13.24
CA GLU A 192 10.81 4.29 12.95
C GLU A 192 11.11 5.13 11.71
N GLN A 193 12.40 5.40 11.44
CA GLN A 193 12.81 6.33 10.38
C GLN A 193 14.16 6.01 9.75
N ILE A 194 14.30 6.35 8.47
CA ILE A 194 15.55 6.31 7.73
C ILE A 194 16.28 7.64 7.83
N ASN A 195 17.57 7.57 8.13
CA ASN A 195 18.43 8.74 8.25
C ASN A 195 19.24 9.04 6.99
N ASP A 196 19.48 8.05 6.13
CA ASP A 196 20.30 8.24 4.94
C ASP A 196 19.77 7.40 3.77
N PHE A 197 19.79 7.99 2.57
CA PHE A 197 19.58 7.27 1.32
C PHE A 197 20.87 7.25 0.52
N LYS A 198 21.14 6.11 -0.12
CA LYS A 198 22.00 6.06 -1.31
C LYS A 198 21.13 6.43 -2.51
N VAL A 199 21.56 7.42 -3.28
CA VAL A 199 20.86 7.89 -4.47
C VAL A 199 21.65 7.48 -5.70
N GLU A 200 20.98 6.87 -6.66
CA GLU A 200 21.43 6.73 -8.04
C GLU A 200 20.68 7.73 -8.90
N MET A 201 21.40 8.48 -9.71
CA MET A 201 20.86 9.51 -10.60
C MET A 201 21.19 9.16 -12.04
N ARG A 202 20.18 9.32 -12.92
CA ARG A 202 20.32 9.13 -14.37
C ARG A 202 19.73 10.32 -15.09
N SER A 203 20.51 10.96 -15.95
CA SER A 203 20.04 12.07 -16.79
C SER A 203 19.70 11.58 -18.19
N ILE A 204 18.64 12.12 -18.80
CA ILE A 204 18.34 11.86 -20.22
C ILE A 204 19.40 12.45 -21.16
N HIS A 205 20.16 13.45 -20.69
CA HIS A 205 21.15 14.17 -21.50
C HIS A 205 22.55 13.58 -21.42
N ARG A 206 22.83 12.71 -20.45
CA ARG A 206 24.16 12.15 -20.22
C ARG A 206 24.09 10.64 -19.97
N PRO A 207 24.83 9.83 -20.73
CA PRO A 207 24.91 8.40 -20.46
C PRO A 207 25.73 8.16 -19.18
N GLY A 208 25.11 7.55 -18.18
CA GLY A 208 25.80 7.21 -16.93
C GLY A 208 24.86 7.04 -15.75
N VAL A 209 25.36 6.42 -14.69
CA VAL A 209 24.71 6.38 -13.39
C VAL A 209 25.64 7.05 -12.40
N GLU A 210 25.20 8.17 -11.86
CA GLU A 210 25.94 8.90 -10.84
C GLU A 210 25.37 8.55 -9.48
N THR A 211 26.22 8.46 -8.45
CA THR A 211 25.75 8.09 -7.12
C THR A 211 26.26 9.02 -6.04
N PHE A 212 25.38 9.34 -5.10
CA PHE A 212 25.69 10.16 -3.93
C PHE A 212 24.83 9.73 -2.75
N ASN A 213 25.10 10.28 -1.58
CA ASN A 213 24.31 10.03 -0.38
C ASN A 213 23.56 11.30 -0.01
N VAL A 214 22.33 11.15 0.48
CA VAL A 214 21.57 12.21 1.11
C VAL A 214 21.23 11.80 2.52
N ARG A 215 21.25 12.76 3.43
CA ARG A 215 20.99 12.57 4.86
C ARG A 215 19.75 13.35 5.28
N ARG A 216 18.94 12.76 6.13
CA ARG A 216 17.79 13.40 6.75
C ARG A 216 18.26 14.65 7.48
N THR A 217 17.67 15.78 7.14
CA THR A 217 17.81 17.01 7.90
C THR A 217 16.57 17.16 8.76
N GLY A 218 16.74 17.50 10.04
CA GLY A 218 15.65 17.58 11.01
C GLY A 218 14.44 18.38 10.51
N PHE A 219 13.27 18.02 11.03
CA PHE A 219 12.06 18.84 10.93
C PHE A 219 12.19 20.09 11.81
#